data_AF-A0AAV4W9F2-F1
#
_entry.id   AF-A0AAV4W9F2-F1
#
_cell.length_a   1.000
_cell.length_b   1.000
_cell.length_c   1.000
_cell.angle_alpha   90.00
_cell.angle_beta   90.00
_cell.angle_gamma   90.00
#
_symmetry.space_group_name_H-M   'P 1'
#
loop_
_entity.id
_entity.type
_entity.pdbx_description
1 polymer ?
#
loop_
_entity_poly.entity_id
_entity_poly.type
_entity_poly.pdbx_seq_one_letter_code
_entity_poly.pdbx_strand_id
1 'polypeptide(L)'
;MRYRGWLKKKRSASWGWRDYTSRAVVALYLASDANFNGTILEEELMAKQTELKTAVALLRSSLTNSELSMFINSLLVTCHNPRKFYGINLVTRLKEQVKESKGFTHPLSYLALCNAQESWPQKAISDLNNIFNSSSNYPFIIDLQAMAIIAISCNVNKSGDVGELFLSETLTLYENIVNYFMELQLEDGSFGNVYTTALITHALISSGQSTVKVGI
;
A
#
# COMPACT_ATOMS: atom_id res chain seq x y z
N MET A 1 2.86 -17.88 -13.56
CA MET A 1 4.12 -18.01 -12.75
C MET A 1 5.38 -17.63 -13.55
N ARG A 2 5.46 -16.45 -14.20
CA ARG A 2 6.65 -15.99 -14.96
C ARG A 2 7.30 -14.70 -14.41
N TYR A 3 6.64 -14.01 -13.48
CA TYR A 3 7.05 -12.69 -12.98
C TYR A 3 8.10 -12.76 -11.85
N ARG A 4 8.12 -13.86 -11.09
CA ARG A 4 8.97 -14.11 -9.91
C ARG A 4 10.47 -13.92 -10.19
N GLY A 5 10.98 -14.69 -11.15
CA GLY A 5 12.37 -14.60 -11.59
C GLY A 5 12.68 -13.33 -12.38
N TRP A 6 11.68 -12.70 -13.00
CA TRP A 6 11.89 -11.46 -13.75
C TRP A 6 12.25 -10.30 -12.82
N LEU A 7 11.54 -10.12 -11.71
CA LEU A 7 11.80 -9.01 -10.79
C LEU A 7 13.20 -9.12 -10.16
N LYS A 8 13.58 -10.32 -9.68
CA LYS A 8 14.94 -10.58 -9.15
C LYS A 8 16.03 -10.33 -10.20
N LYS A 9 15.80 -10.63 -11.48
CA LYS A 9 16.73 -10.33 -12.60
C LYS A 9 16.88 -8.83 -12.92
N LYS A 10 15.91 -7.99 -12.54
CA LYS A 10 15.95 -6.53 -12.76
C LYS A 10 16.67 -5.76 -11.65
N ARG A 11 17.15 -6.46 -10.64
CA ARG A 11 17.91 -5.90 -9.52
C ARG A 11 19.28 -5.39 -9.98
N SER A 12 19.78 -4.34 -9.34
CA SER A 12 21.15 -3.85 -9.52
C SER A 12 22.16 -4.79 -8.86
N ALA A 13 23.45 -4.59 -9.15
CA ALA A 13 24.55 -5.27 -8.48
C ALA A 13 24.58 -5.03 -6.95
N SER A 14 23.97 -3.93 -6.50
CA SER A 14 23.80 -3.60 -5.07
C SER A 14 22.56 -4.24 -4.45
N TRP A 15 21.98 -5.26 -5.07
CA TRP A 15 20.84 -5.99 -4.53
C TRP A 15 19.56 -5.15 -4.31
N GLY A 16 19.37 -4.06 -5.07
CA GLY A 16 18.16 -3.23 -5.01
C GLY A 16 17.58 -2.87 -6.38
N TRP A 17 16.53 -2.04 -6.40
CA TRP A 17 15.86 -1.57 -7.62
C TRP A 17 15.89 -0.04 -7.72
N ARG A 18 17.05 0.56 -7.39
CA ARG A 18 17.23 2.01 -7.30
C ARG A 18 16.17 2.62 -6.37
N ASP A 19 15.32 3.50 -6.86
CA ASP A 19 14.29 4.20 -6.09
C ASP A 19 13.03 3.34 -5.88
N TYR A 20 12.93 2.22 -6.61
CA TYR A 20 11.83 1.27 -6.47
C TYR A 20 12.11 0.14 -5.49
N THR A 21 13.25 0.18 -4.78
CA THR A 21 13.69 -0.89 -3.86
C THR A 21 12.59 -1.25 -2.85
N SER A 22 12.02 -0.27 -2.16
CA SER A 22 10.98 -0.51 -1.16
C SER A 22 9.74 -1.18 -1.76
N ARG A 23 9.35 -0.78 -2.97
CA ARG A 23 8.18 -1.36 -3.67
C ARG A 23 8.47 -2.79 -4.14
N ALA A 24 9.65 -3.03 -4.69
CA ALA A 24 10.05 -4.35 -5.17
C ALA A 24 10.14 -5.37 -4.03
N VAL A 25 10.67 -4.96 -2.88
CA VAL A 25 10.76 -5.78 -1.67
C VAL A 25 9.37 -6.16 -1.15
N VAL A 26 8.46 -5.19 -1.04
CA VAL A 26 7.06 -5.46 -0.66
C VAL A 26 6.38 -6.38 -1.67
N ALA A 27 6.60 -6.17 -2.97
CA ALA A 27 6.02 -7.02 -4.02
C ALA A 27 6.52 -8.47 -3.94
N LEU A 28 7.83 -8.68 -3.69
CA LEU A 28 8.39 -10.03 -3.50
C LEU A 28 7.81 -10.72 -2.28
N TYR A 29 7.64 -9.99 -1.17
CA TYR A 29 7.00 -10.51 0.03
C TYR A 29 5.55 -10.95 -0.23
N LEU A 30 4.73 -10.05 -0.80
CA LEU A 30 3.32 -10.33 -1.08
C LEU A 30 3.13 -11.46 -2.09
N ALA A 31 4.06 -11.62 -3.05
CA ALA A 31 4.03 -12.73 -4.01
C ALA A 31 4.47 -14.09 -3.43
N SER A 32 4.84 -14.12 -2.13
CA SER A 32 5.47 -15.27 -1.44
C SER A 32 6.76 -15.73 -2.13
N ASP A 33 7.52 -14.79 -2.70
CA ASP A 33 8.80 -15.04 -3.39
C ASP A 33 10.03 -14.71 -2.53
N ALA A 34 9.80 -14.02 -1.42
CA ALA A 34 10.77 -13.75 -0.37
C ALA A 34 10.04 -13.70 0.97
N ASN A 35 10.65 -14.21 2.03
CA ASN A 35 10.06 -14.19 3.37
C ASN A 35 10.86 -13.32 4.34
N PHE A 36 12.09 -12.91 3.97
CA PHE A 36 12.97 -12.05 4.75
C PHE A 36 13.20 -12.55 6.18
N ASN A 37 13.24 -13.87 6.37
CA ASN A 37 13.38 -14.53 7.66
C ASN A 37 14.85 -14.64 8.17
N GLY A 38 15.82 -14.11 7.43
CA GLY A 38 17.25 -14.19 7.76
C GLY A 38 17.95 -15.49 7.36
N THR A 39 17.31 -16.36 6.56
CA THR A 39 17.91 -17.64 6.12
C THR A 39 18.51 -17.61 4.73
N ILE A 40 18.14 -16.62 3.91
CA ILE A 40 18.57 -16.51 2.50
C ILE A 40 19.39 -15.23 2.35
N LEU A 41 20.69 -15.38 2.07
CA LEU A 41 21.64 -14.26 1.95
C LEU A 41 21.17 -13.21 0.92
N GLU A 42 20.60 -13.65 -0.21
CA GLU A 42 20.05 -12.73 -1.20
C GLU A 42 18.96 -11.81 -0.63
N GLU A 43 18.12 -12.34 0.25
CA GLU A 43 17.03 -11.61 0.90
C GLU A 43 17.54 -10.67 1.98
N GLU A 44 18.56 -11.09 2.72
CA GLU A 44 19.25 -10.23 3.68
C GLU A 44 19.91 -9.02 2.99
N LEU A 45 20.53 -9.21 1.84
CA LEU A 45 21.12 -8.12 1.06
C LEU A 45 20.04 -7.14 0.56
N MET A 46 18.88 -7.65 0.13
CA MET A 46 17.73 -6.80 -0.25
C MET A 46 17.16 -6.03 0.94
N ALA A 47 17.08 -6.66 2.12
CA ALA A 47 16.65 -6.02 3.36
C ALA A 47 17.65 -4.92 3.80
N LYS A 48 18.95 -5.20 3.74
CA LYS A 48 20.02 -4.21 4.02
C LYS A 48 19.99 -3.04 3.07
N GLN A 49 19.73 -3.28 1.78
CA GLN A 49 19.58 -2.22 0.80
C GLN A 49 18.35 -1.33 1.07
N THR A 50 17.26 -1.92 1.58
CA THR A 50 16.05 -1.21 2.04
C THR A 50 16.34 -0.32 3.25
N GLU A 51 17.04 -0.87 4.24
CA GLU A 51 17.49 -0.15 5.43
C GLU A 51 18.39 1.04 5.06
N LEU A 52 19.40 0.81 4.22
CA LEU A 52 20.30 1.87 3.73
C LEU A 52 19.54 2.98 2.98
N LYS A 53 18.64 2.61 2.06
CA LYS A 53 17.84 3.58 1.31
C LYS A 53 16.95 4.41 2.23
N THR A 54 16.38 3.79 3.26
CA THR A 54 15.59 4.51 4.26
C THR A 54 16.46 5.49 5.03
N ALA A 55 17.62 5.05 5.54
CA ALA A 55 18.55 5.91 6.27
C ALA A 55 19.01 7.12 5.43
N VAL A 56 19.39 6.90 4.18
CA VAL A 56 19.78 7.97 3.25
C VAL A 56 18.62 8.93 2.98
N ALA A 57 17.40 8.42 2.83
CA ALA A 57 16.24 9.27 2.60
C ALA A 57 15.90 10.17 3.79
N LEU A 58 16.18 9.73 5.02
CA LEU A 58 15.98 10.52 6.23
C LEU A 58 16.98 11.67 6.37
N LEU A 59 18.12 11.63 5.66
CA LEU A 59 19.09 12.73 5.59
C LEU A 59 18.67 13.86 4.64
N ARG A 60 17.66 13.62 3.78
CA ARG A 60 17.14 14.64 2.87
C ARG A 60 16.36 15.72 3.65
N SER A 61 16.41 16.95 3.14
CA SER A 61 15.67 18.09 3.69
C SER A 61 14.15 17.89 3.68
N SER A 62 13.63 17.12 2.72
CA SER A 62 12.22 16.78 2.62
C SER A 62 12.01 15.31 2.22
N LEU A 63 11.01 14.72 2.86
CA LEU A 63 10.54 13.37 2.61
C LEU A 63 9.01 13.38 2.56
N THR A 64 8.44 12.95 1.43
CA THR A 64 7.00 12.93 1.25
C THR A 64 6.34 11.83 2.05
N ASN A 65 5.06 12.01 2.37
CA ASN A 65 4.23 11.03 3.09
C ASN A 65 4.24 9.69 2.33
N SER A 66 4.15 9.74 1.00
CA SER A 66 4.19 8.55 0.12
C SER A 66 5.53 7.82 0.18
N GLU A 67 6.66 8.54 0.12
CA GLU A 67 7.99 7.91 0.27
C GLU A 67 8.16 7.28 1.65
N LEU A 68 7.78 7.99 2.72
CA LEU A 68 7.85 7.47 4.08
C LEU A 68 6.98 6.24 4.27
N SER A 69 5.80 6.22 3.65
CA SER A 69 4.89 5.08 3.65
C SER A 69 5.48 3.85 2.95
N MET A 70 6.19 4.05 1.83
CA MET A 70 6.90 2.97 1.14
C MET A 70 8.00 2.38 2.01
N PHE A 71 8.77 3.23 2.72
CA PHE A 71 9.81 2.76 3.65
C PHE A 71 9.22 1.98 4.82
N ILE A 72 8.15 2.49 5.45
CA ILE A 72 7.48 1.79 6.56
C ILE A 72 7.01 0.40 6.12
N ASN A 73 6.28 0.30 5.01
CA ASN A 73 5.82 -1.00 4.49
C ASN A 73 7.00 -1.93 4.19
N SER A 74 8.08 -1.42 3.57
CA SER A 74 9.25 -2.25 3.26
C SER A 74 10.02 -2.71 4.52
N LEU A 75 10.06 -1.89 5.57
CA LEU A 75 10.69 -2.26 6.84
C LEU A 75 9.87 -3.36 7.54
N LEU A 76 8.54 -3.22 7.56
CA LEU A 76 7.64 -4.21 8.14
C LEU A 76 7.82 -5.59 7.49
N VAL A 77 7.83 -5.67 6.15
CA VAL A 77 7.98 -6.95 5.45
C VAL A 77 9.40 -7.53 5.51
N THR A 78 10.41 -6.70 5.79
CA THR A 78 11.80 -7.15 6.00
C THR A 78 12.12 -7.37 7.47
N CYS A 79 11.09 -7.51 8.32
CA CYS A 79 11.21 -7.75 9.75
C CYS A 79 12.01 -6.69 10.54
N HIS A 80 12.13 -5.46 10.01
CA HIS A 80 12.70 -4.32 10.73
C HIS A 80 11.58 -3.53 11.43
N ASN A 81 11.84 -3.03 12.64
CA ASN A 81 10.84 -2.27 13.38
C ASN A 81 10.87 -0.77 12.99
N PRO A 82 9.88 -0.25 12.23
CA PRO A 82 9.87 1.16 11.82
C PRO A 82 9.65 2.14 12.98
N ARG A 83 9.21 1.68 14.16
CA ARG A 83 9.04 2.52 15.36
C ARG A 83 10.33 2.78 16.12
N LYS A 84 11.37 1.98 15.85
CA LYS A 84 12.68 2.05 16.50
C LYS A 84 13.81 2.14 15.48
N PHE A 85 13.55 2.71 14.31
CA PHE A 85 14.51 2.78 13.22
C PHE A 85 15.63 3.76 13.56
N TYR A 86 16.77 3.25 14.06
CA TYR A 86 17.92 4.05 14.50
C TYR A 86 17.53 5.18 15.48
N GLY A 87 16.63 4.88 16.42
CA GLY A 87 16.14 5.86 17.40
C GLY A 87 15.04 6.79 16.88
N ILE A 88 14.63 6.66 15.62
CA ILE A 88 13.56 7.45 15.00
C ILE A 88 12.30 6.58 14.87
N ASN A 89 11.16 7.12 15.31
CA ASN A 89 9.87 6.47 15.10
C ASN A 89 9.22 6.98 13.80
N LEU A 90 9.44 6.23 12.72
CA LEU A 90 8.95 6.58 11.37
C LEU A 90 7.43 6.54 11.29
N VAL A 91 6.80 5.66 12.05
CA VAL A 91 5.33 5.51 12.07
C VAL A 91 4.66 6.74 12.68
N THR A 92 5.17 7.22 13.82
CA THR A 92 4.70 8.47 14.44
C THR A 92 4.95 9.66 13.52
N ARG A 93 6.15 9.75 12.92
CA ARG A 93 6.46 10.80 11.94
C ARG A 93 5.48 10.81 10.76
N LEU A 94 5.11 9.64 10.21
CA LEU A 94 4.12 9.56 9.14
C LEU A 94 2.74 10.06 9.60
N LYS A 95 2.31 9.64 10.79
CA LYS A 95 1.03 10.06 11.36
C LYS A 95 0.95 11.58 11.52
N GLU A 96 2.02 12.19 11.99
CA GLU A 96 2.16 13.66 12.12
C GLU A 96 2.15 14.35 10.75
N GLN A 97 2.93 13.86 9.78
CA GLN A 97 2.93 14.40 8.41
C GLN A 97 1.54 14.35 7.76
N VAL A 98 0.77 13.27 7.98
CA VAL A 98 -0.60 13.18 7.49
C VAL A 98 -1.51 14.17 8.21
N LYS A 99 -1.44 14.23 9.54
CA LYS A 99 -2.25 15.13 10.38
C LYS A 99 -2.05 16.60 10.03
N GLU A 100 -0.81 17.01 9.78
CA GLU A 100 -0.45 18.39 9.47
C GLU A 100 -0.62 18.76 7.99
N SER A 101 -0.75 17.75 7.10
CA SER A 101 -0.97 18.00 5.68
C SER A 101 -2.29 18.73 5.45
N LYS A 102 -2.19 19.92 4.86
CA LYS A 102 -3.35 20.71 4.38
C LYS A 102 -3.82 20.30 2.98
N GLY A 103 -3.06 19.44 2.30
CA GLY A 103 -3.33 19.02 0.94
C GLY A 103 -3.80 17.56 0.86
N PHE A 104 -3.81 17.06 -0.37
CA PHE A 104 -4.10 15.66 -0.67
C PHE A 104 -3.18 14.70 0.10
N THR A 105 -3.78 13.75 0.81
CA THR A 105 -3.05 12.62 1.41
C THR A 105 -3.25 11.40 0.55
N HIS A 106 -2.14 10.83 0.06
CA HIS A 106 -2.21 9.60 -0.72
C HIS A 106 -2.64 8.40 0.15
N PRO A 107 -3.58 7.53 -0.28
CA PRO A 107 -4.10 6.39 0.49
C PRO A 107 -3.06 5.43 1.04
N LEU A 108 -1.92 5.31 0.35
CA LEU A 108 -0.75 4.55 0.81
C LEU A 108 -0.31 4.92 2.23
N SER A 109 -0.52 6.17 2.65
CA SER A 109 -0.20 6.63 4.01
C SER A 109 -1.08 5.95 5.05
N TYR A 110 -2.38 5.86 4.79
CA TYR A 110 -3.34 5.19 5.65
C TYR A 110 -3.08 3.68 5.69
N LEU A 111 -2.78 3.08 4.53
CA LEU A 111 -2.38 1.66 4.48
C LEU A 111 -1.11 1.40 5.30
N ALA A 112 -0.07 2.23 5.17
CA ALA A 112 1.16 2.06 5.93
C ALA A 112 0.96 2.21 7.45
N LEU A 113 0.13 3.17 7.88
CA LEU A 113 -0.25 3.30 9.29
C LEU A 113 -1.00 2.06 9.78
N CYS A 114 -1.96 1.55 9.01
CA CYS A 114 -2.70 0.36 9.36
C CYS A 114 -1.80 -0.88 9.49
N ASN A 115 -0.93 -1.12 8.50
CA ASN A 115 0.03 -2.22 8.50
C ASN A 115 1.00 -2.13 9.70
N ALA A 116 1.35 -0.92 10.13
CA ALA A 116 2.17 -0.67 11.33
C ALA A 116 1.39 -0.73 12.65
N GLN A 117 0.14 -1.19 12.61
CA GLN A 117 -0.80 -1.22 13.74
C GLN A 117 -1.02 0.15 14.40
N GLU A 118 -0.82 1.23 13.66
CA GLU A 118 -1.06 2.61 14.12
C GLU A 118 -2.51 3.02 13.88
N SER A 119 -3.07 3.91 14.72
CA SER A 119 -4.39 4.48 14.46
C SER A 119 -4.31 5.61 13.42
N TRP A 120 -5.35 5.77 12.62
CA TRP A 120 -5.41 6.85 11.65
C TRP A 120 -5.67 8.22 12.31
N PRO A 121 -5.14 9.31 11.73
CA PRO A 121 -5.55 10.67 12.10
C PRO A 121 -7.05 10.90 11.83
N GLN A 122 -7.68 11.82 12.57
CA GLN A 122 -9.12 12.11 12.45
C GLN A 122 -9.57 12.50 11.04
N LYS A 123 -8.71 13.16 10.26
CA LYS A 123 -9.00 13.54 8.87
C LYS A 123 -9.08 12.38 7.87
N ALA A 124 -8.69 11.16 8.26
CA ALA A 124 -8.59 10.02 7.35
C ALA A 124 -9.89 9.70 6.63
N ILE A 125 -11.01 9.68 7.37
CA ILE A 125 -12.32 9.38 6.79
C ILE A 125 -12.73 10.43 5.75
N SER A 126 -12.52 11.71 6.06
CA SER A 126 -12.80 12.80 5.10
C SER A 126 -11.91 12.70 3.86
N ASP A 127 -10.60 12.47 4.03
CA ASP A 127 -9.68 12.30 2.91
C ASP A 127 -10.09 11.14 1.99
N LEU A 128 -10.50 10.00 2.55
CA LEU A 128 -10.91 8.82 1.79
C LEU A 128 -12.26 9.02 1.10
N ASN A 129 -13.25 9.63 1.78
CA ASN A 129 -14.53 9.97 1.16
C ASN A 129 -14.35 10.93 -0.02
N ASN A 130 -13.43 11.90 0.08
CA ASN A 130 -13.12 12.80 -1.03
C ASN A 130 -12.55 12.06 -2.26
N ILE A 131 -11.79 10.98 -2.04
CA ILE A 131 -11.28 10.13 -3.12
C ILE A 131 -12.40 9.32 -3.76
N PHE A 132 -13.32 8.75 -2.97
CA PHE A 132 -14.46 8.01 -3.50
C PHE A 132 -15.44 8.90 -4.27
N ASN A 133 -15.69 10.12 -3.78
CA ASN A 133 -16.58 11.09 -4.43
C ASN A 133 -15.96 11.82 -5.62
N SER A 134 -14.67 11.59 -5.92
CA SER A 134 -14.01 12.25 -7.05
C SER A 134 -14.64 11.83 -8.37
N SER A 135 -15.37 12.75 -9.01
CA SER A 135 -15.98 12.57 -10.35
C SER A 135 -15.01 12.91 -11.50
N SER A 136 -13.71 13.01 -11.22
CA SER A 136 -12.73 13.38 -12.24
C SER A 136 -12.48 12.22 -13.21
N ASN A 137 -12.46 12.52 -14.50
CA ASN A 137 -12.23 11.54 -15.57
C ASN A 137 -10.75 11.15 -15.74
N TYR A 138 -9.88 11.52 -14.80
CA TYR A 138 -8.47 11.14 -14.90
C TYR A 138 -8.28 9.65 -14.63
N PRO A 139 -7.53 8.92 -15.48
CA PRO A 139 -7.34 7.47 -15.33
C PRO A 139 -6.75 7.02 -13.99
N PHE A 140 -6.00 7.87 -13.28
CA PHE A 140 -5.38 7.50 -12.00
C PHE A 140 -6.35 7.53 -10.82
N ILE A 141 -7.55 8.11 -10.96
CA ILE A 141 -8.53 8.19 -9.85
C ILE A 141 -8.96 6.80 -9.41
N ILE A 142 -9.19 5.91 -10.37
CA ILE A 142 -9.59 4.53 -10.06
C ILE A 142 -8.51 3.78 -9.29
N ASP A 143 -7.23 4.03 -9.60
CA ASP A 143 -6.09 3.45 -8.88
C ASP A 143 -6.02 3.97 -7.44
N LEU A 144 -6.33 5.26 -7.23
CA LEU A 144 -6.43 5.86 -5.89
C LEU A 144 -7.60 5.28 -5.09
N GLN A 145 -8.77 5.12 -5.74
CA GLN A 145 -9.93 4.47 -5.13
C GLN A 145 -9.60 3.03 -4.73
N ALA A 146 -8.91 2.28 -5.58
CA ALA A 146 -8.49 0.91 -5.28
C ALA A 146 -7.56 0.87 -4.06
N MET A 147 -6.57 1.77 -4.00
CA MET A 147 -5.71 1.86 -2.81
C MET A 147 -6.46 2.31 -1.55
N ALA A 148 -7.48 3.16 -1.68
CA ALA A 148 -8.34 3.56 -0.57
C ALA A 148 -9.16 2.38 -0.02
N ILE A 149 -9.71 1.53 -0.90
CA ILE A 149 -10.38 0.27 -0.52
C ILE A 149 -9.41 -0.62 0.26
N ILE A 150 -8.18 -0.84 -0.23
CA ILE A 150 -7.17 -1.67 0.46
C ILE A 150 -6.86 -1.11 1.86
N ALA A 151 -6.68 0.21 1.98
CA ALA A 151 -6.41 0.87 3.26
C ALA A 151 -7.58 0.68 4.24
N ILE A 152 -8.81 0.90 3.79
CA ILE A 152 -10.03 0.71 4.59
C ILE A 152 -10.16 -0.74 5.04
N SER A 153 -10.03 -1.70 4.12
CA SER A 153 -10.11 -3.12 4.43
C SER A 153 -9.11 -3.52 5.51
N CYS A 154 -7.88 -3.02 5.43
CA CYS A 154 -6.89 -3.24 6.48
C CYS A 154 -7.39 -2.72 7.84
N ASN A 155 -7.91 -1.49 7.88
CA ASN A 155 -8.33 -0.86 9.12
C ASN A 155 -9.55 -1.55 9.73
N VAL A 156 -10.51 -1.97 8.91
CA VAL A 156 -11.67 -2.77 9.35
C VAL A 156 -11.20 -4.09 9.96
N ASN A 157 -10.33 -4.82 9.26
CA ASN A 157 -9.81 -6.10 9.74
C ASN A 157 -9.00 -5.94 11.05
N LYS A 158 -8.25 -4.84 11.20
CA LYS A 158 -7.51 -4.52 12.42
C LYS A 158 -8.43 -4.22 13.62
N SER A 159 -9.50 -3.47 13.39
CA SER A 159 -10.36 -2.97 14.46
C SER A 159 -11.27 -4.06 15.03
N GLY A 160 -11.53 -5.13 14.27
CA GLY A 160 -12.47 -6.19 14.64
C GLY A 160 -13.94 -5.75 14.67
N ASP A 161 -14.18 -4.44 14.57
CA ASP A 161 -15.50 -3.82 14.62
C ASP A 161 -15.66 -2.87 13.43
N VAL A 162 -16.60 -3.21 12.55
CA VAL A 162 -17.00 -2.39 11.41
C VAL A 162 -17.72 -1.12 11.91
N GLY A 163 -18.31 -1.16 13.12
CA GLY A 163 -19.33 -0.22 13.56
C GLY A 163 -18.85 1.12 14.12
N GLU A 164 -17.70 1.19 14.80
CA GLU A 164 -17.31 2.42 15.51
C GLU A 164 -16.58 3.47 14.64
N LEU A 165 -16.03 3.05 13.49
CA LEU A 165 -15.23 3.92 12.60
C LEU A 165 -15.91 4.26 11.28
N PHE A 166 -16.89 3.47 10.85
CA PHE A 166 -17.63 3.72 9.62
C PHE A 166 -18.92 4.48 9.93
N LEU A 167 -18.89 5.80 9.70
CA LEU A 167 -20.12 6.52 9.42
C LEU A 167 -20.83 5.78 8.27
N SER A 168 -22.17 5.66 8.35
CA SER A 168 -22.97 4.96 7.35
C SER A 168 -22.65 5.40 5.92
N GLU A 169 -22.36 6.69 5.73
CA GLU A 169 -21.97 7.28 4.46
C GLU A 169 -20.67 6.67 3.88
N THR A 170 -19.62 6.54 4.69
CA THR A 170 -18.34 5.98 4.22
C THR A 170 -18.50 4.51 3.83
N LEU A 171 -19.34 3.75 4.54
CA LEU A 171 -19.63 2.36 4.20
C LEU A 171 -20.37 2.27 2.86
N THR A 172 -21.39 3.12 2.65
CA THR A 172 -22.10 3.18 1.36
C THR A 172 -21.16 3.54 0.21
N LEU A 173 -20.26 4.52 0.39
CA LEU A 173 -19.27 4.87 -0.63
C LEU A 173 -18.30 3.71 -0.91
N TYR A 174 -17.83 3.05 0.14
CA TYR A 174 -16.97 1.88 0.04
C TYR A 174 -17.64 0.76 -0.78
N GLU A 175 -18.88 0.39 -0.44
CA GLU A 175 -19.65 -0.64 -1.14
C GLU A 175 -19.94 -0.27 -2.60
N ASN A 176 -20.30 0.99 -2.85
CA ASN A 176 -20.53 1.49 -4.21
C ASN A 176 -19.28 1.36 -5.09
N ILE A 177 -18.11 1.71 -4.56
CA ILE A 177 -16.84 1.62 -5.30
C ILE A 177 -16.45 0.15 -5.54
N VAL A 178 -16.65 -0.72 -4.54
CA VAL A 178 -16.41 -2.17 -4.71
C VAL A 178 -17.31 -2.76 -5.79
N ASN A 179 -18.60 -2.40 -5.81
CA ASN A 179 -19.53 -2.83 -6.84
C ASN A 179 -19.16 -2.29 -8.22
N TYR A 180 -18.81 -1.00 -8.29
CA TYR A 180 -18.33 -0.37 -9.51
C TYR A 180 -17.09 -1.07 -10.08
N PHE A 181 -16.14 -1.47 -9.23
CA PHE A 181 -15.00 -2.27 -9.69
C PHE A 181 -15.43 -3.59 -10.32
N MET A 182 -16.38 -4.32 -9.72
CA MET A 182 -16.87 -5.57 -10.30
C MET A 182 -17.54 -5.37 -11.67
N GLU A 183 -18.24 -4.24 -11.87
CA GLU A 183 -18.86 -3.88 -13.15
C GLU A 183 -17.86 -3.50 -14.25
N LEU A 184 -16.69 -2.99 -13.86
CA LEU A 184 -15.62 -2.61 -14.79
C LEU A 184 -14.82 -3.79 -15.35
N GLN A 185 -15.04 -5.01 -14.84
CA GLN A 185 -14.31 -6.17 -15.32
C GLN A 185 -14.63 -6.46 -16.79
N LEU A 186 -13.61 -6.40 -17.64
CA LEU A 186 -13.72 -6.71 -19.06
C LEU A 186 -13.90 -8.23 -19.29
N GLU A 187 -14.30 -8.61 -20.51
CA GLU A 187 -14.50 -10.03 -20.88
C GLU A 187 -13.23 -10.87 -20.71
N ASP A 188 -12.04 -10.26 -20.90
CA ASP A 188 -10.73 -10.90 -20.67
C ASP A 188 -10.35 -10.99 -19.18
N GLY A 189 -11.22 -10.53 -18.29
CA GLY A 189 -11.04 -10.51 -16.85
C GLY A 189 -10.21 -9.33 -16.34
N SER A 190 -9.71 -8.45 -17.20
CA SER A 190 -8.90 -7.30 -16.84
C SER A 190 -9.74 -6.08 -16.47
N PHE A 191 -9.07 -5.04 -15.93
CA PHE A 191 -9.67 -3.74 -15.63
C PHE A 191 -8.94 -2.64 -16.43
N GLY A 192 -8.96 -2.77 -17.76
CA GLY A 192 -8.40 -1.81 -18.72
C GLY A 192 -6.89 -1.96 -18.97
N ASN A 193 -6.05 -1.81 -17.96
CA ASN A 193 -4.60 -2.01 -18.10
C ASN A 193 -4.01 -2.84 -16.94
N VAL A 194 -2.77 -3.31 -17.09
CA VAL A 194 -2.14 -4.22 -16.12
C VAL A 194 -1.95 -3.61 -14.72
N TYR A 195 -1.71 -2.30 -14.63
CA TYR A 195 -1.48 -1.62 -13.35
C TYR A 195 -2.80 -1.47 -12.58
N THR A 196 -3.83 -0.97 -13.26
CA THR A 196 -5.18 -0.85 -12.71
C THR A 196 -5.76 -2.21 -12.36
N THR A 197 -5.54 -3.22 -13.22
CA THR A 197 -5.94 -4.61 -12.95
C THR A 197 -5.33 -5.14 -11.66
N ALA A 198 -4.02 -4.94 -11.46
CA ALA A 198 -3.34 -5.40 -10.25
C ALA A 198 -3.89 -4.72 -8.98
N LEU A 199 -4.16 -3.40 -9.04
CA LEU A 199 -4.68 -2.65 -7.90
C LEU A 199 -6.13 -3.01 -7.56
N ILE A 200 -7.01 -3.06 -8.56
CA ILE A 200 -8.42 -3.41 -8.36
C ILE A 200 -8.55 -4.85 -7.87
N THR A 201 -7.80 -5.79 -8.45
CA THR A 201 -7.80 -7.19 -7.98
C THR A 201 -7.38 -7.27 -6.51
N HIS A 202 -6.33 -6.54 -6.12
CA HIS A 202 -5.89 -6.49 -4.72
C HIS A 202 -6.95 -5.85 -3.81
N ALA A 203 -7.63 -4.81 -4.29
CA ALA A 203 -8.72 -4.16 -3.57
C ALA A 203 -9.91 -5.10 -3.33
N LEU A 204 -10.37 -5.82 -4.36
CA LEU A 204 -11.48 -6.78 -4.28
C LEU A 204 -11.14 -7.95 -3.34
N ILE A 205 -9.94 -8.50 -3.43
CA ILE A 205 -9.48 -9.55 -2.50
C ILE A 205 -9.47 -9.01 -1.06
N SER A 206 -8.97 -7.79 -0.86
CA SER A 206 -8.92 -7.16 0.47
C SER A 206 -10.31 -6.85 1.03
N SER A 207 -11.31 -6.58 0.19
CA SER A 207 -12.71 -6.36 0.60
C SER A 207 -13.49 -7.65 0.84
N GLY A 208 -12.87 -8.82 0.63
CA GLY A 208 -13.54 -10.12 0.77
C GLY A 208 -14.34 -10.55 -0.46
N GLN A 209 -14.33 -9.77 -1.54
CA GLN A 209 -14.98 -10.12 -2.80
C GLN A 209 -14.04 -11.00 -3.64
N SER A 210 -14.28 -12.31 -3.63
CA SER A 210 -13.42 -13.30 -4.29
C SER A 210 -13.85 -13.67 -5.72
N THR A 211 -14.95 -13.11 -6.23
CA THR A 211 -15.52 -13.49 -7.53
C THR A 211 -15.02 -12.60 -8.66
N VAL A 212 -13.73 -12.66 -8.95
CA VAL A 212 -13.20 -12.21 -10.25
C VAL A 212 -13.65 -13.25 -11.27
N LYS A 213 -14.46 -12.87 -12.27
CA LYS A 213 -14.84 -13.80 -13.36
C LYS A 213 -13.57 -14.06 -14.18
N VAL A 214 -12.88 -15.16 -13.91
CA VAL A 214 -11.73 -15.57 -14.71
C VAL A 214 -12.26 -16.36 -15.90
N GLY A 215 -12.27 -15.73 -17.08
CA GLY A 215 -12.41 -16.47 -18.33
C GLY A 215 -11.22 -17.41 -18.49
N ILE A 216 -11.48 -18.71 -18.44
CA ILE A 216 -10.52 -19.75 -18.87
C ILE A 216 -10.68 -19.92 -20.37
#